data_AF-V7ITX5-F1
#
_entry.id   AF-V7ITX5-F1
#
_cell.length_a   1.000
_cell.length_b   1.000
_cell.length_c   1.000
_cell.angle_alpha   90.00
_cell.angle_beta   90.00
_cell.angle_gamma   90.00
#
_symmetry.space_group_name_H-M   'P 1'
#
loop_
_entity.id
_entity.type
_entity.pdbx_description
1 polymer ?
#
loop_
_entity_poly.entity_id
_entity_poly.type
_entity_poly.pdbx_seq_one_letter_code
_entity_poly.pdbx_strand_id
1 'polypeptide(L)'
;MLAGWVNALPESEPVLVAGDFNDWRQKAGPPLNAAGLEEIFTRAHGRPARTFPVSMPLLRLDRIYVKNANASSPTALPLRNWRHLSDHAPLSAEIHL
;
A
#
# COMPACT_ATOMS: atom_id res chain seq x y z
N MET A 1 -8.19 12.25 10.18
CA MET A 1 -7.37 11.72 9.07
C MET A 1 -6.70 10.43 9.50
N LEU A 2 -6.46 9.48 8.59
CA LEU A 2 -5.90 8.14 8.84
C LEU A 2 -4.65 8.14 9.76
N ALA A 3 -3.72 9.08 9.55
CA ALA A 3 -2.53 9.24 10.39
C ALA A 3 -2.86 9.43 11.89
N GLY A 4 -3.93 10.17 12.20
CA GLY A 4 -4.37 10.38 13.59
C GLY A 4 -4.91 9.11 14.23
N TRP A 5 -5.53 8.22 13.45
CA TRP A 5 -6.00 6.92 13.96
C TRP A 5 -4.82 5.99 14.24
N VAL A 6 -3.83 5.95 13.35
CA VAL A 6 -2.61 5.16 13.56
C VAL A 6 -1.82 5.64 14.79
N ASN A 7 -1.75 6.95 15.02
CA ASN A 7 -1.08 7.52 16.19
C ASN A 7 -1.84 7.34 17.51
N ALA A 8 -3.13 6.98 17.45
CA ALA A 8 -3.92 6.69 18.65
C ALA A 8 -3.76 5.25 19.15
N LEU A 9 -3.15 4.37 18.34
CA LEU A 9 -2.80 3.01 18.74
C LEU A 9 -1.58 3.01 19.68
N PRO A 10 -1.40 1.96 20.50
CA PRO A 10 -0.20 1.81 21.32
C PRO A 10 1.08 1.90 20.48
N GLU A 11 2.14 2.47 21.05
CA GLU A 11 3.36 2.83 20.30
C GLU A 11 4.01 1.63 19.61
N SER A 12 4.00 0.45 20.24
CA SER A 12 4.58 -0.78 19.72
C SER A 12 3.58 -1.68 18.97
N GLU A 13 2.33 -1.24 18.79
CA GLU A 13 1.31 -2.06 18.11
C GLU A 13 1.68 -2.23 16.63
N PRO A 14 1.73 -3.47 16.10
CA PRO A 14 1.85 -3.72 14.67
C PRO A 14 0.62 -3.19 13.93
N VAL A 15 0.84 -2.36 12.90
CA VAL A 15 -0.25 -1.80 12.08
C VAL A 15 -0.03 -2.14 10.62
N LEU A 16 -1.07 -2.66 9.98
CA LEU A 16 -1.19 -2.81 8.54
C LEU A 16 -2.31 -1.90 8.04
N VAL A 17 -2.02 -1.07 7.04
CA VAL A 17 -3.06 -0.35 6.30
C VAL A 17 -2.92 -0.67 4.81
N ALA A 18 -3.93 -1.31 4.24
CA ALA A 18 -3.95 -1.67 2.84
C ALA A 18 -5.28 -1.25 2.19
N GLY A 19 -5.23 -0.79 0.95
CA GLY A 19 -6.42 -0.48 0.17
C GLY A 19 -6.18 0.59 -0.88
N ASP A 20 -7.26 1.02 -1.52
CA ASP A 20 -7.30 2.13 -2.48
C ASP A 20 -7.35 3.48 -1.74
N PHE A 21 -6.28 4.27 -1.89
CA PHE A 21 -6.17 5.61 -1.29
C PHE A 21 -6.75 6.72 -2.16
N ASN A 22 -7.12 6.42 -3.41
CA ASN A 22 -7.51 7.39 -4.44
C ASN A 22 -6.52 8.56 -4.60
N ASP A 23 -5.26 8.34 -4.21
CA ASP A 23 -4.21 9.35 -4.16
C ASP A 23 -3.26 9.22 -5.36
N TRP A 24 -3.81 9.42 -6.55
CA TRP A 24 -3.06 9.43 -7.81
C TRP A 24 -1.95 10.49 -7.86
N ARG A 25 -2.06 11.54 -7.03
CA ARG A 25 -1.07 12.63 -6.87
C ARG A 25 0.01 12.33 -5.82
N GLN A 26 -0.07 11.20 -5.12
CA GLN A 26 0.92 10.75 -4.15
C GLN A 26 1.14 11.68 -2.95
N LYS A 27 0.10 12.43 -2.54
CA LYS A 27 0.11 13.35 -1.40
C LYS A 27 -0.10 12.70 -0.03
N ALA A 28 -0.62 11.48 0.03
CA ALA A 28 -0.85 10.74 1.26
C ALA A 28 0.45 10.21 1.88
N GLY A 29 1.53 10.07 1.09
CA GLY A 29 2.82 9.54 1.55
C GLY A 29 3.40 10.32 2.74
N PRO A 30 3.71 11.62 2.60
CA PRO A 30 4.34 12.39 3.68
C PRO A 30 3.63 12.36 5.04
N PRO A 31 2.30 12.60 5.15
CA PRO A 31 1.63 12.55 6.45
C PRO A 31 1.54 11.14 7.05
N LEU A 32 1.50 10.08 6.23
CA LEU A 32 1.49 8.70 6.73
C LEU A 32 2.89 8.26 7.18
N ASN A 33 3.93 8.64 6.44
CA ASN A 33 5.32 8.44 6.84
C ASN A 33 5.62 9.12 8.19
N ALA A 34 5.11 10.34 8.38
CA ALA A 34 5.23 11.06 9.65
C ALA A 34 4.51 10.37 10.82
N ALA A 35 3.52 9.50 10.56
CA ALA A 35 2.86 8.66 11.56
C ALA A 35 3.58 7.32 11.82
N GLY A 36 4.74 7.11 11.18
CA GLY A 36 5.54 5.88 11.28
C GLY A 36 5.09 4.76 10.34
N LEU A 37 4.16 5.04 9.40
CA LEU A 37 3.78 4.07 8.38
C LEU A 37 4.76 4.09 7.22
N GLU A 38 5.25 2.92 6.82
CA GLU A 38 6.11 2.75 5.66
C GLU A 38 5.36 2.04 4.52
N GLU A 39 5.36 2.62 3.33
CA GLU A 39 4.76 1.99 2.14
C GLU A 39 5.72 0.96 1.55
N ILE A 40 5.28 -0.30 1.50
CA ILE A 40 6.19 -1.44 1.25
C ILE A 40 6.71 -1.51 -0.20
N PHE A 41 5.92 -1.06 -1.20
CA PHE A 41 6.38 -1.03 -2.59
C PHE A 41 7.38 0.11 -2.80
N THR A 42 7.20 1.22 -2.11
CA THR A 42 8.15 2.34 -2.11
C THR A 42 9.47 1.92 -1.47
N ARG A 43 9.44 1.18 -0.34
CA ARG A 43 10.65 0.59 0.24
C ARG A 43 11.38 -0.33 -0.73
N ALA A 44 10.66 -1.23 -1.40
CA ALA A 44 11.26 -2.26 -2.25
C ALA A 44 11.63 -1.79 -3.68
N HIS A 45 10.90 -0.84 -4.24
CA HIS A 45 10.98 -0.46 -5.66
C HIS A 45 11.05 1.06 -5.89
N GLY A 46 11.15 1.86 -4.83
CA GLY A 46 11.28 3.31 -4.87
C GLY A 46 10.00 4.08 -5.20
N ARG A 47 8.87 3.41 -5.44
CA ARG A 47 7.56 4.03 -5.65
C ARG A 47 6.40 3.04 -5.44
N PRO A 48 5.16 3.52 -5.18
CA PRO A 48 3.99 2.66 -5.13
C PRO A 48 3.71 1.97 -6.48
N ALA A 49 3.06 0.80 -6.40
CA ALA A 49 2.66 0.01 -7.57
C ALA A 49 1.57 0.70 -8.38
N ARG A 50 1.61 0.52 -9.71
CA ARG A 50 0.50 0.93 -10.58
C ARG A 50 -0.55 -0.16 -10.59
N THR A 51 -1.78 0.22 -10.27
CA THR A 51 -2.87 -0.74 -10.11
C THR A 51 -4.09 -0.41 -10.95
N PHE A 52 -4.29 0.85 -11.31
CA PHE A 52 -5.48 1.28 -12.05
C PHE A 52 -5.14 2.01 -13.36
N PRO A 53 -5.93 1.86 -14.43
CA PRO A 53 -6.93 0.81 -14.63
C PRO A 53 -6.24 -0.55 -14.89
N VAL A 54 -6.87 -1.67 -14.50
CA VAL A 54 -6.27 -3.01 -14.60
C VAL A 54 -5.88 -3.41 -16.02
N SER A 55 -6.57 -2.87 -17.04
CA SER A 55 -6.30 -3.14 -18.45
C SER A 55 -4.97 -2.56 -18.92
N MET A 56 -4.54 -1.46 -18.32
CA MET A 56 -3.27 -0.79 -18.54
C MET A 56 -2.89 0.00 -17.27
N PRO A 57 -2.21 -0.64 -16.29
CA PRO A 57 -1.99 0.02 -15.01
C PRO A 57 -1.09 1.25 -15.13
N LEU A 58 -1.66 2.42 -14.86
CA LEU A 58 -1.02 3.74 -15.02
C LEU A 58 -0.96 4.50 -13.68
N LEU A 59 -2.05 4.50 -12.92
CA LEU A 59 -2.25 5.21 -11.67
C LEU A 59 -1.90 4.34 -10.46
N ARG A 60 -1.49 4.99 -9.37
CA ARG A 60 -1.04 4.40 -8.10
C ARG A 60 -2.06 4.65 -7.01
N LEU A 61 -3.11 3.85 -7.04
CA LEU A 61 -4.26 4.06 -6.18
C LEU A 61 -4.17 3.18 -4.94
N ASP A 62 -3.78 1.91 -5.12
CA ASP A 62 -3.63 0.96 -4.03
C ASP A 62 -2.26 1.05 -3.37
N ARG A 63 -2.24 0.91 -2.05
CA ARG A 63 -1.01 0.92 -1.24
C ARG A 63 -1.10 -0.07 -0.11
N ILE A 64 0.05 -0.53 0.35
CA ILE A 64 0.19 -1.33 1.57
C ILE A 64 1.23 -0.64 2.44
N TYR A 65 0.80 -0.19 3.62
CA TYR A 65 1.63 0.43 4.63
C TYR A 65 1.76 -0.46 5.85
N VAL A 66 2.94 -0.47 6.46
CA VAL A 66 3.19 -1.15 7.75
C VAL A 66 3.82 -0.21 8.77
N LYS A 67 3.55 -0.44 10.05
CA LYS A 67 4.23 0.18 11.20
C LYS A 67 4.46 -0.91 12.24
N ASN A 68 5.65 -0.94 12.85
CA ASN A 68 6.05 -1.96 13.83
C ASN A 68 5.86 -3.42 13.35
N ALA A 69 5.88 -3.65 12.04
CA ALA A 69 5.78 -4.96 11.43
C ALA A 69 6.75 -5.03 10.25
N ASN A 70 7.29 -6.22 9.99
CA ASN A 70 8.12 -6.45 8.82
C ASN A 70 7.25 -6.91 7.66
N ALA A 71 7.66 -6.56 6.44
CA ALA A 71 6.99 -6.99 5.22
C ALA A 71 8.00 -7.45 4.18
N SER A 72 7.77 -8.61 3.58
CA SER A 72 8.59 -9.18 2.52
C SER A 72 7.78 -9.39 1.25
N SER A 73 8.52 -9.59 0.15
CA SER A 73 7.97 -10.06 -1.11
C SER A 73 6.81 -9.22 -1.70
N PRO A 74 6.84 -7.86 -1.65
CA PRO A 74 5.80 -7.05 -2.26
C PRO A 74 5.73 -7.36 -3.76
N THR A 75 4.57 -7.82 -4.23
CA THR A 75 4.40 -8.34 -5.59
C THR A 75 3.10 -7.80 -6.18
N ALA A 76 3.17 -7.28 -7.41
CA ALA A 76 1.98 -7.05 -8.22
C ALA A 76 1.63 -8.36 -8.94
N LEU A 77 0.43 -8.88 -8.69
CA LEU A 77 0.05 -10.20 -9.20
C LEU A 77 -0.23 -10.18 -10.72
N PRO A 78 0.01 -11.29 -11.44
CA PRO A 78 -0.17 -11.36 -12.89
C PRO A 78 -1.61 -11.09 -13.33
N LEU A 79 -1.83 -10.01 -14.09
CA LEU A 79 -3.16 -9.52 -14.48
C LEU A 79 -4.04 -10.51 -15.24
N ARG A 80 -3.44 -11.49 -15.97
CA ARG A 80 -4.18 -12.42 -16.84
C ARG A 80 -5.33 -13.11 -16.11
N ASN A 81 -5.12 -13.43 -14.83
CA ASN A 81 -6.06 -14.17 -14.00
C ASN A 81 -7.03 -13.27 -13.20
N TRP A 82 -6.80 -11.94 -13.16
CA TRP A 82 -7.51 -11.04 -12.23
C TRP A 82 -8.25 -9.89 -12.92
N ARG A 83 -7.85 -9.50 -14.13
CA ARG A 83 -8.40 -8.33 -14.84
C ARG A 83 -9.89 -8.37 -15.16
N HIS A 84 -10.54 -9.51 -14.98
CA HIS A 84 -11.99 -9.67 -15.18
C HIS A 84 -12.78 -9.59 -13.87
N LEU A 85 -12.09 -9.56 -12.72
CA LEU A 85 -12.69 -9.55 -11.38
C LEU A 85 -12.75 -8.14 -10.76
N SER A 86 -11.92 -7.22 -11.23
CA SER A 86 -11.84 -5.85 -10.75
C SER A 86 -11.19 -4.96 -11.81
N ASP A 87 -11.40 -3.65 -11.71
CA ASP A 87 -10.71 -2.59 -12.43
C ASP A 87 -9.34 -2.20 -11.80
N HIS A 88 -8.96 -2.83 -10.69
CA HIS A 88 -7.64 -2.69 -10.04
C HIS A 88 -6.79 -3.97 -10.15
N ALA A 89 -5.47 -3.78 -10.32
CA ALA A 89 -4.49 -4.86 -10.28
C ALA A 89 -4.22 -5.29 -8.82
N PRO A 90 -4.28 -6.59 -8.50
CA PRO A 90 -4.06 -7.03 -7.14
C PRO A 90 -2.59 -6.91 -6.72
N LEU A 91 -2.39 -6.52 -5.46
CA LEU A 91 -1.09 -6.47 -4.78
C LEU A 91 -1.06 -7.55 -3.69
N SER A 92 0.10 -8.14 -3.47
CA SER A 92 0.34 -9.08 -2.38
C SER A 92 1.64 -8.76 -1.65
N ALA A 93 1.69 -9.09 -0.36
CA ALA A 93 2.90 -9.05 0.45
C ALA A 93 2.77 -10.04 1.62
N GLU A 94 3.90 -10.45 2.16
CA GLU A 94 3.99 -11.26 3.37
C GLU A 94 4.27 -10.36 4.56
N ILE A 95 3.51 -10.51 5.65
CA ILE A 95 3.67 -9.73 6.88
C ILE A 95 4.22 -10.62 7.98
N HIS A 96 5.22 -10.13 8.70
CA HIS A 96 5.85 -10.80 9.85
C HIS A 96 5.65 -9.94 11.09
N LEU A 97 5.12 -10.57 12.15
CA LEU A 97 4.79 -9.96 13.44
C LEU A 97 5.82 -10.37 14.51
#